data_AF-A0AAJ4A2E0-F1
#
_entry.id   AF-A0AAJ4A2E0-F1
#
_cell.length_a   1.000
_cell.length_b   1.000
_cell.length_c   1.000
_cell.angle_alpha   90.00
_cell.angle_beta   90.00
_cell.angle_gamma   90.00
#
_symmetry.space_group_name_H-M   'P 1'
#
loop_
_entity.id
_entity.type
_entity.pdbx_description
1 polymer ?
#
loop_
_entity_poly.entity_id
_entity_poly.type
_entity_poly.pdbx_seq_one_letter_code
_entity_poly.pdbx_strand_id
1 'polypeptide(L)'
;MKFSRAFTMIELIFVIVVLGILASVAFPRLAATRTDAEITKGRADVATIRSAIVSERQTQLIKGENSYIPKLSSDTTTLFTGDTDSNRTLLMYGIKAGSGSGHWSGTDPNYTYKIGETSVPFTYTPADGKFVCDTAHATTGAMCSKLVD
;
A
#
# COMPACT_ATOMS: atom_id res chain seq x y z
N MET A 1 -44.63 -6.18 41.26
CA MET A 1 -44.54 -5.82 39.83
C MET A 1 -43.31 -4.94 39.64
N LYS A 2 -42.36 -5.37 38.81
CA LYS A 2 -41.06 -4.70 38.62
C LYS A 2 -41.25 -3.56 37.61
N PHE A 3 -41.15 -2.31 38.05
CA PHE A 3 -41.21 -1.15 37.15
C PHE A 3 -39.91 -1.07 36.34
N SER A 4 -39.95 -1.55 35.10
CA SER A 4 -38.90 -1.26 34.12
C SER A 4 -38.95 0.23 33.81
N ARG A 5 -37.94 1.00 34.22
CA ARG A 5 -37.80 2.40 33.84
C ARG A 5 -37.54 2.45 32.33
N ALA A 6 -38.55 2.86 31.56
CA ALA A 6 -38.38 3.16 30.16
C ALA A 6 -37.54 4.44 30.02
N PHE A 7 -36.60 4.43 29.08
CA PHE A 7 -35.77 5.58 28.74
C PHE A 7 -36.67 6.74 28.32
N THR A 8 -36.44 7.95 28.84
CA THR A 8 -37.28 9.09 28.45
C THR A 8 -36.92 9.56 27.05
N MET A 9 -37.91 10.10 26.33
CA MET A 9 -37.67 10.71 25.02
C MET A 9 -36.58 11.79 25.09
N ILE A 10 -36.52 12.56 26.19
CA ILE A 10 -35.54 13.63 26.39
C ILE A 10 -34.11 13.11 26.61
N GLU A 11 -33.93 11.97 27.28
CA GLU A 11 -32.60 11.35 27.41
C GLU A 11 -32.10 10.85 26.05
N LEU A 12 -33.00 10.34 25.20
CA LEU A 12 -32.63 9.88 23.86
C LEU A 12 -32.19 11.04 22.96
N ILE A 13 -32.93 12.15 22.95
CA ILE A 13 -32.53 13.33 22.15
C ILE A 13 -31.22 13.95 22.65
N PHE A 14 -30.97 13.96 23.96
CA PHE A 14 -29.69 14.46 24.48
C PHE A 14 -28.51 13.62 23.98
N VAL A 15 -28.65 12.29 23.98
CA VAL A 15 -27.59 11.37 23.52
C VAL A 15 -27.27 11.57 22.04
N ILE A 16 -28.28 11.66 21.16
CA ILE A 16 -28.02 11.85 19.72
C ILE A 16 -27.40 13.21 19.41
N VAL A 17 -27.73 14.26 20.18
CA VAL A 17 -27.13 15.59 20.01
C VAL A 17 -25.65 15.56 20.40
N VAL A 18 -25.33 14.95 21.55
CA VAL A 18 -23.93 14.81 21.99
C VAL A 18 -23.13 13.94 21.00
N LEU A 19 -23.69 12.82 20.54
CA LEU A 19 -23.06 11.99 19.51
C LEU A 19 -22.88 12.74 18.18
N GLY A 20 -23.84 13.60 17.80
CA GLY A 20 -23.73 14.44 16.61
C GLY A 20 -22.56 15.42 16.69
N ILE A 21 -22.37 16.08 17.84
CA ILE A 21 -21.25 17.00 18.06
C ILE A 21 -19.92 16.23 18.03
N LEU A 22 -19.82 15.11 18.75
CA LEU A 22 -18.60 14.30 18.79
C LEU A 22 -18.24 13.74 17.40
N ALA A 23 -19.24 13.28 16.64
CA ALA A 23 -19.03 12.75 15.29
C ALA A 23 -18.49 13.83 14.33
N SER A 24 -18.99 15.06 14.42
CA SER A 24 -18.57 16.17 13.55
C SER A 24 -17.09 16.53 13.72
N VAL A 25 -16.54 16.41 14.93
CA VAL A 25 -15.13 16.70 15.22
C VAL A 25 -14.23 15.49 14.94
N ALA A 26 -14.72 14.28 15.19
CA ALA A 26 -13.94 13.05 15.02
C ALA A 26 -13.74 12.66 13.54
N PHE A 27 -14.77 12.86 12.70
CA PHE A 27 -14.75 12.37 11.32
C PHE A 27 -13.63 12.98 10.44
N PRO A 28 -13.39 14.32 10.44
CA PRO A 28 -12.35 14.91 9.61
C PRO A 28 -10.94 14.43 9.98
N ARG A 29 -10.68 14.25 11.29
CA ARG A 29 -9.40 13.72 11.77
C ARG A 29 -9.19 12.27 11.35
N LEU A 30 -10.23 11.44 11.46
CA LEU A 30 -10.14 10.03 11.08
C LEU A 30 -9.82 9.88 9.58
N ALA A 31 -10.44 10.69 8.73
CA ALA A 31 -10.17 10.68 7.29
C ALA A 31 -8.70 11.01 6.97
N ALA A 32 -8.14 12.07 7.56
CA ALA A 32 -6.74 12.45 7.37
C ALA A 32 -5.77 11.35 7.85
N THR A 33 -6.01 10.81 9.06
CA THR A 33 -5.15 9.74 9.61
C THR A 33 -5.15 8.46 8.78
N ARG A 34 -6.25 8.14 8.09
CA ARG A 34 -6.30 6.99 7.17
C ARG A 34 -5.42 7.20 5.96
N THR A 35 -5.49 8.36 5.32
CA THR A 35 -4.64 8.68 4.17
C THR A 35 -3.16 8.69 4.55
N ASP A 36 -2.81 9.24 5.71
CA ASP A 36 -1.43 9.24 6.20
C ASP A 36 -0.91 7.82 6.48
N ALA A 37 -1.78 6.94 7.02
CA ALA A 37 -1.45 5.54 7.24
C ALA A 37 -1.24 4.78 5.92
N GLU A 38 -2.03 5.06 4.89
CA GLU A 38 -1.85 4.51 3.55
C GLU A 38 -0.50 4.93 2.95
N ILE A 39 -0.15 6.22 3.02
CA ILE A 39 1.15 6.71 2.51
C ILE A 39 2.30 6.04 3.27
N THR A 40 2.21 5.96 4.60
CA THR A 40 3.25 5.34 5.44
C THR A 40 3.43 3.87 5.11
N LYS A 41 2.32 3.14 4.93
CA LYS A 41 2.35 1.73 4.49
C LYS A 41 3.01 1.60 3.11
N GLY A 42 2.59 2.41 2.14
CA GLY A 42 3.15 2.39 0.80
C GLY A 42 4.66 2.64 0.78
N ARG A 43 5.13 3.62 1.58
CA ARG A 43 6.57 3.90 1.75
C ARG A 43 7.33 2.71 2.33
N ALA A 44 6.77 2.06 3.36
CA ALA A 44 7.35 0.86 3.95
C ALA A 44 7.40 -0.32 2.95
N ASP A 45 6.33 -0.50 2.16
CA ASP A 45 6.26 -1.53 1.12
C ASP A 45 7.33 -1.26 0.04
N VAL A 46 7.44 -0.03 -0.47
CA VAL A 46 8.46 0.37 -1.47
C VAL A 46 9.88 0.11 -0.94
N ALA A 47 10.16 0.50 0.30
CA ALA A 47 11.46 0.26 0.93
C ALA A 47 11.76 -1.24 1.04
N THR A 48 10.76 -2.03 1.44
CA THR A 48 10.87 -3.50 1.54
C THR A 48 11.15 -4.12 0.18
N ILE A 49 10.38 -3.75 -0.87
CA ILE A 49 10.57 -4.25 -2.23
C ILE A 49 11.99 -3.92 -2.74
N ARG A 50 12.45 -2.67 -2.57
CA ARG A 50 13.80 -2.26 -2.98
C ARG A 50 14.89 -3.03 -2.24
N SER A 51 14.73 -3.21 -0.93
CA SER A 51 15.69 -3.99 -0.13
C SER A 51 15.73 -5.45 -0.57
N ALA A 52 14.57 -6.03 -0.91
CA ALA A 52 14.48 -7.40 -1.40
C ALA A 52 15.15 -7.56 -2.75
N ILE A 53 15.02 -6.60 -3.68
CA ILE A 53 15.70 -6.63 -4.99
C ILE A 53 17.22 -6.66 -4.80
N VAL A 54 17.74 -5.84 -3.89
CA VAL A 54 19.18 -5.80 -3.60
C VAL A 54 19.65 -7.10 -2.93
N SER A 55 18.89 -7.62 -1.96
CA SER A 55 19.19 -8.90 -1.29
C SER A 55 19.17 -10.09 -2.25
N GLU A 56 18.22 -10.09 -3.18
CA GLU A 56 18.12 -11.12 -4.22
C GLU A 56 19.33 -11.06 -5.14
N ARG A 57 19.71 -9.86 -5.61
CA ARG A 57 20.93 -9.67 -6.40
C ARG A 57 22.18 -10.18 -5.69
N GLN A 58 22.33 -9.89 -4.38
CA GLN A 58 23.47 -10.39 -3.60
C GLN A 58 23.52 -11.93 -3.60
N THR A 59 22.37 -12.58 -3.49
CA THR A 59 22.27 -14.05 -3.53
C THR A 59 22.68 -14.60 -4.90
N GLN A 60 22.31 -13.94 -5.99
CA GLN A 60 22.65 -14.38 -7.35
C GLN A 60 24.12 -14.16 -7.68
N LEU A 61 24.72 -13.08 -7.19
CA LEU A 61 26.15 -12.84 -7.34
C LEU A 61 26.97 -13.97 -6.69
N ILE A 62 26.53 -14.51 -5.55
CA ILE A 62 27.17 -15.67 -4.91
C ILE A 62 27.00 -16.94 -5.76
N LYS A 63 25.90 -17.07 -6.50
CA LYS A 63 25.65 -18.16 -7.45
C LYS A 63 26.38 -17.99 -8.79
N GLY A 64 27.10 -16.88 -8.99
CA GLY A 64 27.83 -16.57 -10.23
C GLY A 64 26.99 -15.90 -11.32
N GLU A 65 25.75 -15.52 -11.01
CA GLU A 65 24.82 -14.87 -11.94
C GLU A 65 24.80 -13.36 -11.68
N ASN A 66 25.20 -12.55 -12.67
CA ASN A 66 25.25 -11.09 -12.56
C ASN A 66 24.06 -10.43 -13.28
N SER A 67 22.85 -10.88 -12.95
CA SER A 67 21.60 -10.29 -13.44
C SER A 67 20.67 -9.96 -12.27
N TYR A 68 19.96 -8.84 -12.37
CA TYR A 68 18.83 -8.57 -11.47
C TYR A 68 17.66 -9.51 -11.78
N ILE A 69 16.72 -9.61 -10.84
CA ILE A 69 15.55 -10.46 -11.03
C ILE A 69 14.77 -10.02 -12.27
N PRO A 70 14.40 -10.93 -13.20
CA PRO A 70 13.75 -10.52 -14.45
C PRO A 70 12.33 -9.97 -14.21
N LYS A 71 11.62 -10.54 -13.24
CA LYS A 71 10.25 -10.18 -12.86
C LYS A 71 10.15 -10.06 -11.35
N LEU A 72 9.46 -9.05 -10.83
CA LEU A 72 9.17 -8.98 -9.40
C LEU A 72 7.96 -9.83 -9.01
N SER A 73 7.04 -10.12 -9.95
CA SER A 73 5.84 -10.90 -9.67
C SER A 73 5.50 -11.81 -10.84
N SER A 74 5.30 -13.09 -10.56
CA SER A 74 4.75 -14.07 -11.52
C SER A 74 3.24 -14.21 -11.45
N ASP A 75 2.60 -13.68 -10.41
CA ASP A 75 1.15 -13.69 -10.21
C ASP A 75 0.60 -12.25 -10.07
N THR A 76 -0.72 -12.11 -10.25
CA THR A 76 -1.50 -10.89 -10.09
C THR A 76 -2.25 -10.83 -8.76
N THR A 77 -2.39 -11.94 -8.02
CA THR A 77 -3.09 -11.98 -6.73
C THR A 77 -2.17 -11.78 -5.54
N THR A 78 -0.94 -12.29 -5.64
CA THR A 78 0.14 -12.11 -4.65
C THR A 78 1.35 -11.51 -5.34
N LEU A 79 1.60 -10.23 -5.07
CA LEU A 79 2.63 -9.45 -5.74
C LEU A 79 3.98 -9.60 -5.04
N PHE A 80 5.04 -9.35 -5.80
CA PHE A 80 6.42 -9.27 -5.28
C PHE A 80 6.97 -10.59 -4.71
N THR A 81 6.43 -11.73 -5.12
CA THR A 81 6.94 -13.07 -4.75
C THR A 81 8.22 -13.45 -5.50
N GLY A 82 8.49 -12.78 -6.63
CA GLY A 82 9.63 -13.03 -7.50
C GLY A 82 9.22 -13.69 -8.83
N ASP A 83 10.19 -14.31 -9.47
CA ASP A 83 10.05 -14.96 -10.76
C ASP A 83 10.06 -16.48 -10.60
N THR A 84 8.89 -17.10 -10.71
CA THR A 84 8.75 -18.56 -10.65
C THR A 84 9.38 -19.26 -11.85
N ASP A 85 9.46 -18.60 -13.01
CA ASP A 85 10.03 -19.20 -14.23
C ASP A 85 11.54 -19.38 -14.07
N SER A 86 12.20 -18.39 -13.48
CA SER A 86 13.65 -18.42 -13.18
C SER A 86 13.97 -19.02 -11.80
N ASN A 87 12.96 -19.48 -11.04
CA ASN A 87 13.10 -19.96 -9.66
C ASN A 87 13.83 -18.97 -8.73
N ARG A 88 13.50 -17.67 -8.85
CA ARG A 88 14.08 -16.56 -8.08
C ARG A 88 13.00 -15.96 -7.19
N THR A 89 13.17 -16.10 -5.87
CA THR A 89 12.22 -15.55 -4.89
C THR A 89 12.66 -14.15 -4.46
N LEU A 90 11.69 -13.24 -4.36
CA LEU A 90 11.91 -11.87 -3.88
C LEU A 90 11.44 -11.71 -2.43
N LEU A 91 10.12 -11.74 -2.20
CA LEU A 91 9.53 -11.81 -0.86
C LEU A 91 9.05 -13.23 -0.58
N MET A 92 9.43 -13.76 0.59
CA MET A 92 8.88 -15.03 1.10
C MET A 92 7.36 -14.93 1.30
N TYR A 93 6.88 -13.77 1.73
CA TYR A 93 5.46 -13.45 1.85
C TYR A 93 5.14 -12.29 0.91
N GLY A 94 4.49 -12.60 -0.21
CA GLY A 94 4.06 -11.61 -1.20
C GLY A 94 2.99 -10.66 -0.64
N ILE A 95 2.86 -9.51 -1.28
CA ILE A 95 1.85 -8.51 -0.93
C ILE A 95 0.54 -8.86 -1.66
N LYS A 96 -0.54 -9.09 -0.92
CA LYS A 96 -1.85 -9.38 -1.52
C LYS A 96 -2.34 -8.19 -2.34
N ALA A 97 -2.65 -8.45 -3.61
CA ALA A 97 -3.19 -7.45 -4.51
C ALA A 97 -4.61 -7.03 -4.11
N GLY A 98 -4.95 -5.77 -4.39
CA GLY A 98 -6.29 -5.23 -4.16
C GLY A 98 -6.55 -3.96 -4.95
N SER A 99 -7.83 -3.66 -5.17
CA SER A 99 -8.28 -2.44 -5.86
C SER A 99 -8.68 -1.31 -4.91
N GLY A 100 -8.63 -1.55 -3.60
CA GLY A 100 -8.89 -0.58 -2.54
C GLY A 100 -7.70 0.33 -2.28
N SER A 101 -7.93 1.41 -1.51
CA SER A 101 -6.85 2.28 -1.06
C SER A 101 -5.91 1.55 -0.10
N GLY A 102 -4.62 1.89 -0.15
CA GLY A 102 -3.56 1.22 0.61
C GLY A 102 -3.14 -0.13 0.03
N HIS A 103 -3.59 -0.51 -1.16
CA HIS A 103 -3.23 -1.77 -1.82
C HIS A 103 -2.38 -1.57 -3.08
N TRP A 104 -1.55 -2.58 -3.34
CA TRP A 104 -0.84 -2.75 -4.58
C TRP A 104 -1.68 -3.53 -5.58
N SER A 105 -1.52 -3.20 -6.86
CA SER A 105 -2.11 -3.92 -7.99
C SER A 105 -1.17 -3.81 -9.19
N GLY A 106 -1.41 -4.61 -10.23
CA GLY A 106 -0.65 -4.54 -11.47
C GLY A 106 0.02 -5.86 -11.84
N THR A 107 0.76 -5.81 -12.93
CA THR A 107 1.41 -6.95 -13.58
C THR A 107 2.81 -6.53 -13.95
N ASP A 108 3.81 -7.39 -13.73
CA ASP A 108 5.20 -7.09 -14.05
C ASP A 108 5.36 -6.59 -15.51
N PRO A 109 6.11 -5.51 -15.77
CA PRO A 109 6.92 -4.71 -14.84
C PRO A 109 6.17 -3.51 -14.21
N ASN A 110 4.87 -3.36 -14.44
CA ASN A 110 4.08 -2.19 -14.08
C ASN A 110 3.15 -2.47 -12.88
N TYR A 111 3.40 -1.75 -11.79
CA TYR A 111 2.67 -1.83 -10.54
C TYR A 111 1.96 -0.51 -10.27
N THR A 112 0.96 -0.55 -9.41
CA THR A 112 0.19 0.63 -9.03
C THR A 112 -0.13 0.56 -7.55
N TYR A 113 0.18 1.63 -6.83
CA TYR A 113 -0.22 1.82 -5.45
C TYR A 113 -1.35 2.82 -5.37
N LYS A 114 -2.46 2.45 -4.74
CA LYS A 114 -3.65 3.30 -4.65
C LYS A 114 -3.73 4.01 -3.30
N ILE A 115 -3.85 5.34 -3.31
CA ILE A 115 -4.05 6.18 -2.12
C ILE A 115 -5.34 6.96 -2.35
N GLY A 116 -6.38 6.69 -1.55
CA GLY A 116 -7.73 7.20 -1.83
C GLY A 116 -8.19 6.89 -3.27
N GLU A 117 -8.40 7.93 -4.07
CA GLU A 117 -8.79 7.82 -5.49
C GLU A 117 -7.59 7.89 -6.46
N THR A 118 -6.40 8.26 -5.98
CA THR A 118 -5.21 8.41 -6.81
C THR A 118 -4.44 7.10 -6.90
N SER A 119 -4.12 6.69 -8.13
CA SER A 119 -3.32 5.51 -8.43
C SER A 119 -1.93 5.93 -8.89
N VAL A 120 -0.90 5.64 -8.09
CA VAL A 120 0.49 5.98 -8.40
C VAL A 120 1.14 4.81 -9.14
N PRO A 121 1.54 4.97 -10.42
CA PRO A 121 2.21 3.92 -11.16
C PRO A 121 3.68 3.79 -10.73
N PHE A 122 4.13 2.55 -10.59
CA PHE A 122 5.51 2.16 -10.38
C PHE A 122 5.95 1.24 -11.51
N THR A 123 7.17 1.43 -11.98
CA THR A 123 7.78 0.60 -13.01
C THR A 123 9.07 -0.01 -12.47
N TYR A 124 9.19 -1.32 -12.68
CA TYR A 124 10.43 -2.05 -12.47
C TYR A 124 11.26 -2.09 -13.75
N THR A 125 12.56 -1.84 -13.64
CA THR A 125 13.51 -1.95 -14.75
C THR A 125 14.54 -3.03 -14.44
N PRO A 126 14.43 -4.23 -15.04
CA PRO A 126 15.35 -5.35 -14.78
C PRO A 126 16.81 -5.07 -15.16
N ALA A 127 17.07 -4.16 -16.10
CA ALA A 127 18.44 -3.80 -16.49
C ALA A 127 19.25 -3.23 -15.31
N ASP A 128 18.61 -2.40 -14.49
CA ASP A 128 19.27 -1.65 -13.42
C ASP A 128 18.77 -2.06 -12.02
N GLY A 129 17.76 -2.93 -11.94
CA GLY A 129 17.09 -3.33 -10.70
C GLY A 129 16.30 -2.22 -10.03
N LYS A 130 15.94 -1.16 -10.77
CA LYS A 130 15.27 0.01 -10.21
C LYS A 130 13.77 -0.21 -10.14
N PHE A 131 13.19 0.10 -8.99
CA PHE A 131 11.75 0.17 -8.77
C PHE A 131 11.36 1.62 -8.45
N VAL A 132 10.79 2.31 -9.43
CA VAL A 132 10.59 3.77 -9.40
C VAL A 132 9.18 4.14 -9.82
N CYS A 133 8.67 5.24 -9.28
CA CYS A 133 7.51 5.94 -9.80
C CYS A 133 7.96 7.26 -10.43
N ASP A 134 7.15 7.80 -11.35
CA ASP A 134 7.43 9.07 -12.02
C ASP A 134 7.07 10.24 -11.08
N THR A 135 8.10 10.90 -10.54
CA THR A 135 7.95 12.07 -9.65
C THR A 135 7.63 13.35 -10.43
N ALA A 136 7.87 13.39 -11.74
CA ALA A 136 7.59 14.54 -12.60
C ALA A 136 6.18 14.48 -13.20
N HIS A 137 5.44 13.39 -12.95
CA HIS A 137 4.10 13.22 -13.49
C HIS A 137 3.13 14.28 -12.98
N ALA A 138 2.35 14.88 -13.89
CA ALA A 138 1.51 16.04 -13.60
C ALA A 138 0.45 15.81 -12.51
N THR A 139 -0.03 14.58 -12.35
CA THR A 139 -1.12 14.24 -11.41
C THR A 139 -0.68 13.34 -10.26
N THR A 140 0.29 12.47 -10.49
CA THR A 140 0.73 11.46 -9.51
C THR A 140 2.10 11.76 -8.90
N GLY A 141 2.86 12.71 -9.45
CA GLY A 141 4.24 13.01 -9.03
C GLY A 141 4.38 13.43 -7.57
N ALA A 142 3.43 14.24 -7.07
CA ALA A 142 3.40 14.67 -5.68
C ALA A 142 3.07 13.54 -4.68
N MET A 143 2.33 12.51 -5.12
CA MET A 143 2.07 11.32 -4.31
C MET A 143 3.22 10.32 -4.42
N CYS A 144 3.82 10.22 -5.60
CA CYS A 144 5.04 9.46 -5.82
C CYS A 144 6.14 9.93 -4.87
N SER A 145 6.49 11.23 -4.84
CA SER A 145 7.55 11.74 -3.94
C SER A 145 7.32 11.36 -2.47
N LYS A 146 6.10 11.49 -1.97
CA LYS A 146 5.74 11.05 -0.59
C LYS A 146 5.95 9.57 -0.30
N LEU A 147 5.92 8.72 -1.33
CA LEU A 147 6.17 7.28 -1.20
C LEU A 147 7.65 6.93 -1.34
N VAL A 148 8.45 7.80 -1.98
CA VAL A 148 9.85 7.52 -2.29
C VAL A 148 10.84 8.23 -1.36
N ASP A 149 10.51 9.42 -0.90
CA ASP A 149 11.30 10.23 0.05
C ASP A 149 11.14 9.69 1.47
#